data_AF-A0ABD3RV18-F1
#
_entry.id   AF-A0ABD3RV18-F1
#
_cell.length_a   1.000
_cell.length_b   1.000
_cell.length_c   1.000
_cell.angle_alpha   90.00
_cell.angle_beta   90.00
_cell.angle_gamma   90.00
#
_symmetry.space_group_name_H-M   'P 1'
#
loop_
_entity.id
_entity.type
_entity.pdbx_description
1 polymer ?
#
loop_
_entity_poly.entity_id
_entity_poly.type
_entity_poly.pdbx_seq_one_letter_code
_entity_poly.pdbx_strand_id
1 'polypeptide(L)'
;MASVAMVSEGGYAMDAITQRLAAAKAQESSAAKMMDTAQQVLEIALRNVEFATENLDSSRDEVRAVEALLNEAEARWQVIDVDMPATHTYFARPDITVDDLIANFFEPKFGEGEPDEAFGLTETDVKRMKEKQANFYNTGFKRFLMESADEDPNFLVKFVACATGSENLPHDNTCKINIVFDFSLQPNSYPLFHSIEHDVRLPGYEIFFGDYSKFKIYMHMVIGNFYNHPDME
;
A
#
# COMPACT_ATOMS: atom_id res chain seq x y z
N MET A 1 85.28 26.35 -24.69
CA MET A 1 84.51 27.61 -24.70
C MET A 1 83.03 27.24 -24.71
N ALA A 2 82.33 27.37 -23.58
CA ALA A 2 80.89 27.14 -23.51
C ALA A 2 80.20 28.51 -23.43
N SER A 3 79.46 28.87 -24.47
CA SER A 3 78.60 30.05 -24.49
C SER A 3 77.38 29.74 -23.61
N VAL A 4 77.34 30.32 -22.41
CA VAL A 4 76.13 30.32 -21.58
C VAL A 4 75.22 31.39 -22.16
N ALA A 5 74.20 30.95 -22.91
CA ALA A 5 73.13 31.82 -23.37
C ALA A 5 72.43 32.43 -22.15
N MET A 6 72.69 33.71 -21.86
CA MET A 6 71.91 34.48 -20.90
C MET A 6 70.50 34.65 -21.46
N VAL A 7 69.57 33.82 -21.02
CA VAL A 7 68.14 34.06 -21.23
C VAL A 7 67.75 35.17 -20.27
N SER A 8 67.48 36.36 -20.81
CA SER A 8 67.10 37.55 -20.03
C SER A 8 65.82 37.29 -19.22
N GLU A 9 65.71 37.82 -18.01
CA GLU A 9 64.52 37.74 -17.13
C GLU A 9 63.19 38.09 -17.84
N GLY A 10 63.24 38.93 -18.88
CA GLY A 10 62.09 39.23 -19.73
C GLY A 10 61.53 38.05 -20.53
N GLY A 11 62.35 37.05 -20.88
CA GLY A 11 61.93 35.83 -21.57
C GLY A 11 61.04 34.96 -20.69
N TYR A 12 61.46 34.73 -19.44
CA TYR A 12 60.68 33.99 -18.45
C TYR A 12 59.34 34.67 -18.12
N ALA A 13 59.32 36.01 -18.06
CA ALA A 13 58.09 36.77 -17.86
C ALA A 13 57.12 36.63 -19.05
N MET A 14 57.64 36.67 -20.28
CA MET A 14 56.84 36.49 -21.50
C MET A 14 56.31 35.06 -21.64
N ASP A 15 57.08 34.04 -21.26
CA ASP A 15 56.63 32.64 -21.25
C ASP A 15 55.50 32.43 -20.23
N ALA A 16 55.64 33.00 -19.02
CA ALA A 16 54.60 32.93 -18.01
C ALA A 16 53.30 33.64 -18.43
N ILE A 17 53.40 34.79 -19.10
CA ILE A 17 52.24 35.50 -19.65
C ILE A 17 51.59 34.66 -20.77
N THR A 18 52.39 34.06 -21.65
CA THR A 18 51.89 33.21 -22.73
C THR A 18 51.17 31.98 -22.19
N GLN A 19 51.71 31.35 -21.15
CA GLN A 19 51.08 30.22 -20.48
C GLN A 19 49.75 30.61 -19.81
N ARG A 20 49.70 31.77 -19.15
CA ARG A 20 48.46 32.30 -18.57
C ARG A 20 47.40 32.60 -19.63
N LEU A 21 47.80 33.17 -20.77
CA LEU A 21 46.90 33.44 -21.88
C LEU A 21 46.33 32.13 -22.47
N ALA A 22 47.16 31.10 -22.63
CA ALA A 22 46.71 29.79 -23.10
C ALA A 22 45.71 29.15 -22.12
N ALA A 23 45.98 29.22 -20.81
CA ALA A 23 45.07 28.73 -19.77
C ALA A 23 43.73 29.50 -19.78
N ALA A 24 43.76 30.83 -19.91
CA ALA A 24 42.56 31.65 -19.99
C ALA A 24 41.70 31.29 -21.21
N LYS A 25 42.30 31.10 -22.38
CA LYS A 25 41.59 30.65 -23.60
C LYS A 25 40.98 29.25 -23.45
N ALA A 26 41.69 28.34 -22.78
CA ALA A 26 41.16 27.01 -22.49
C ALA A 26 39.95 27.08 -21.54
N GLN A 27 40.02 27.94 -20.51
CA GLN A 27 38.92 28.17 -19.58
C GLN A 27 37.71 28.80 -20.28
N GLU A 28 37.93 29.81 -21.14
CA GLU A 28 36.87 30.42 -21.96
C GLU A 28 36.19 29.40 -22.86
N SER A 29 36.95 28.57 -23.58
CA SER A 29 36.41 27.51 -24.43
C SER A 29 35.60 26.48 -23.62
N SER A 30 36.07 26.12 -22.42
CA SER A 30 35.33 25.22 -21.53
C SER A 30 34.03 25.85 -21.04
N ALA A 31 34.05 27.14 -20.68
CA ALA A 31 32.87 27.86 -20.23
C ALA A 31 31.82 27.96 -21.36
N ALA A 32 32.25 28.22 -22.60
CA ALA A 32 31.37 28.25 -23.76
C ALA A 32 30.66 26.90 -23.97
N LYS A 33 31.38 25.77 -23.89
CA LYS A 33 30.77 24.42 -23.98
C LYS A 33 29.78 24.13 -22.86
N MET A 34 30.07 24.61 -21.64
CA MET A 34 29.14 24.47 -20.52
C MET A 34 27.86 25.29 -20.76
N MET A 35 27.98 26.49 -21.32
CA MET A 35 26.81 27.31 -21.69
C MET A 35 25.97 26.63 -22.78
N ASP A 36 26.58 26.09 -23.84
CA ASP A 36 25.86 25.34 -24.88
C ASP A 36 25.10 24.15 -24.30
N THR A 37 25.74 23.42 -23.38
CA THR A 37 25.11 22.28 -22.69
C THR A 37 23.93 22.74 -21.82
N ALA A 38 24.11 23.82 -21.05
CA ALA A 38 23.05 24.38 -20.23
C ALA A 38 21.85 24.85 -21.06
N GLN A 39 22.11 25.43 -22.24
CA GLN A 39 21.06 25.84 -23.17
C GLN A 39 20.26 24.63 -23.70
N GLN A 40 20.93 23.53 -24.05
CA GLN A 40 20.25 22.29 -24.48
C GLN A 40 19.39 21.69 -23.36
N VAL A 41 19.90 21.68 -22.12
CA VAL A 41 19.14 21.20 -20.95
C VAL A 41 17.92 22.06 -20.71
N LEU A 42 18.04 23.39 -20.84
CA LEU A 42 16.90 24.31 -20.72
C LEU A 42 15.84 24.04 -21.78
N GLU A 43 16.23 23.79 -23.03
CA GLU A 43 15.30 23.47 -24.11
C GLU A 43 14.52 22.17 -23.84
N ILE A 44 15.20 21.14 -23.33
CA ILE A 44 14.55 19.88 -22.92
C ILE A 44 13.58 20.12 -21.76
N ALA A 45 13.98 20.92 -20.77
CA ALA A 45 13.11 21.24 -19.63
C ALA A 45 11.84 21.98 -20.09
N LEU A 46 11.95 22.91 -21.04
CA LEU A 46 10.79 23.61 -21.61
C LEU A 46 9.84 22.65 -22.33
N ARG A 47 10.36 21.74 -23.18
CA ARG A 47 9.52 20.73 -23.84
C ARG A 47 8.81 19.81 -22.86
N ASN A 48 9.48 19.44 -21.76
CA ASN A 48 8.85 18.61 -20.73
C ASN A 48 7.70 19.35 -20.03
N VAL A 49 7.82 20.67 -19.81
CA VAL A 49 6.74 21.48 -19.25
C VAL A 49 5.56 21.59 -20.22
N GLU A 50 5.81 21.77 -21.52
CA GLU A 50 4.76 21.77 -22.55
C GLU A 50 4.00 20.44 -22.54
N PHE A 51 4.72 19.31 -22.59
CA PHE A 51 4.12 17.97 -22.55
C PHE A 51 3.30 17.72 -21.27
N ALA A 52 3.82 18.15 -20.11
CA ALA A 52 3.09 18.04 -18.84
C ALA A 52 1.79 18.86 -18.85
N THR A 53 1.81 20.03 -19.49
CA THR A 53 0.63 20.90 -19.64
C THR A 53 -0.42 20.26 -20.52
N GLU A 54 -0.02 19.71 -21.68
CA GLU A 54 -0.93 18.99 -22.59
C GLU A 54 -1.59 17.77 -21.90
N ASN A 55 -0.81 16.99 -21.13
CA ASN A 55 -1.35 15.86 -20.39
C ASN A 55 -2.35 16.30 -19.30
N LEU A 56 -2.07 17.40 -18.61
CA LEU A 56 -2.96 17.93 -17.59
C LEU A 56 -4.29 18.39 -18.20
N ASP A 57 -4.24 19.05 -19.35
CA ASP A 57 -5.44 19.48 -20.06
C ASP A 57 -6.25 18.28 -20.58
N SER A 58 -5.59 17.26 -21.15
CA SER A 58 -6.25 16.01 -21.55
C SER A 58 -6.93 15.30 -20.38
N SER A 59 -6.25 15.21 -19.23
CA SER A 59 -6.81 14.59 -18.02
C SER A 59 -8.02 15.35 -17.48
N ARG A 60 -8.00 16.69 -17.53
CA ARG A 60 -9.15 17.52 -17.14
C ARG A 60 -10.37 17.29 -18.04
N ASP A 61 -10.15 17.11 -19.34
CA ASP A 61 -11.25 16.82 -20.27
C ASP A 61 -11.84 15.42 -20.03
N GLU A 62 -11.01 14.42 -19.70
CA GLU A 62 -11.49 13.09 -19.30
C GLU A 62 -12.33 13.14 -18.01
N VAL A 63 -11.86 13.86 -16.98
CA VAL A 63 -12.62 14.04 -15.73
C VAL A 63 -13.99 14.65 -16.00
N ARG A 64 -14.04 15.72 -16.80
CA ARG A 64 -15.32 16.37 -17.18
C ARG A 64 -16.25 15.42 -17.93
N ALA A 65 -15.70 14.58 -18.82
CA ALA A 65 -16.49 13.61 -19.55
C ALA A 65 -17.10 12.56 -18.62
N VAL A 66 -16.33 12.06 -17.64
CA VAL A 66 -16.81 11.10 -16.64
C VAL A 66 -17.84 11.72 -15.70
N GLU A 67 -17.63 12.96 -15.23
CA GLU A 67 -18.60 13.70 -14.41
C GLU A 67 -19.93 13.89 -15.15
N ALA A 68 -19.90 14.19 -16.45
CA ALA A 68 -21.11 14.30 -17.26
C ALA A 68 -21.89 12.97 -17.35
N LEU A 69 -21.18 11.85 -17.53
CA LEU A 69 -21.78 10.51 -17.55
C LEU A 69 -22.38 10.14 -16.18
N LEU A 70 -21.71 10.49 -15.08
CA LEU A 70 -22.22 10.26 -13.73
C LEU A 70 -23.51 11.04 -13.50
N ASN A 71 -23.53 12.34 -13.84
CA ASN A 71 -24.72 13.18 -13.72
C ASN A 71 -25.89 12.63 -14.58
N GLU A 72 -25.62 12.14 -15.79
CA GLU A 72 -26.63 11.49 -16.63
C GLU A 72 -27.16 10.20 -15.98
N ALA A 73 -26.29 9.39 -15.40
CA ALA A 73 -26.68 8.17 -14.69
C ALA A 73 -27.54 8.50 -13.47
N GLU A 74 -27.14 9.47 -12.64
CA GLU A 74 -27.91 9.93 -11.49
C GLU A 74 -29.29 10.48 -11.90
N ALA A 75 -29.36 11.25 -13.00
CA ALA A 75 -30.64 11.76 -13.51
C ALA A 75 -31.56 10.65 -14.05
N ARG A 76 -30.98 9.60 -14.65
CA ARG A 76 -31.74 8.42 -15.14
C ARG A 76 -32.26 7.58 -13.98
N TRP A 77 -31.51 7.49 -12.90
CA TRP A 77 -31.88 6.78 -11.69
C TRP A 77 -32.45 7.78 -10.69
N GLN A 78 -33.62 8.36 -11.00
CA GLN A 78 -34.44 8.96 -9.95
C GLN A 78 -34.60 7.90 -8.86
N VAL A 79 -34.05 8.19 -7.68
CA VAL A 79 -34.18 7.37 -6.48
C VAL A 79 -35.65 7.04 -6.37
N ILE A 80 -36.00 5.77 -6.60
CA ILE A 80 -37.30 5.28 -6.19
C ILE A 80 -37.24 5.41 -4.68
N ASP A 81 -37.93 6.41 -4.13
CA ASP A 81 -38.27 6.42 -2.71
C ASP A 81 -39.15 5.20 -2.51
N VAL A 82 -38.49 4.07 -2.26
CA VAL A 82 -39.15 2.89 -1.74
C VAL A 82 -39.54 3.33 -0.35
N ASP A 83 -40.82 3.68 -0.17
CA ASP A 83 -41.48 3.81 1.12
C ASP A 83 -41.32 2.45 1.82
N MET A 84 -40.15 2.26 2.43
CA MET A 84 -39.87 1.06 3.19
C MET A 84 -40.72 1.18 4.44
N PRO A 85 -41.71 0.28 4.63
CA PRO A 85 -42.48 0.28 5.86
C PRO A 85 -41.49 0.22 7.03
N ALA A 86 -41.72 1.04 8.05
CA ALA A 86 -40.85 1.26 9.22
C ALA A 86 -40.72 0.02 10.14
N THR A 87 -40.44 -1.15 9.57
CA THR A 87 -40.29 -2.40 10.26
C THR A 87 -39.06 -3.11 9.71
N HIS A 88 -38.01 -3.07 10.54
CA HIS A 88 -36.76 -3.84 10.52
C HIS A 88 -35.55 -3.09 9.99
N THR A 89 -34.95 -2.30 10.88
CA THR A 89 -33.50 -2.14 10.97
C THR A 89 -32.85 -3.53 11.08
N TYR A 90 -32.57 -4.16 9.93
CA TYR A 90 -31.92 -5.48 9.85
C TYR A 90 -30.39 -5.42 10.01
N PHE A 91 -29.81 -4.22 10.02
CA PHE A 91 -28.38 -4.00 9.87
C PHE A 91 -27.83 -3.03 10.91
N ALA A 92 -28.18 -3.17 12.19
CA ALA A 92 -27.45 -2.47 13.23
C ALA A 92 -27.48 -3.29 14.54
N ARG A 93 -26.36 -3.97 14.84
CA ARG A 93 -26.06 -4.37 16.22
C ARG A 93 -25.05 -3.36 16.78
N PRO A 94 -25.51 -2.27 17.43
CA PRO A 94 -24.61 -1.29 18.05
C PRO A 94 -23.76 -1.88 19.18
N ASP A 95 -24.07 -3.09 19.66
CA ASP A 95 -23.45 -3.72 20.83
C ASP A 95 -22.71 -5.02 20.48
N ILE A 96 -22.04 -5.11 19.32
CA ILE A 96 -21.32 -6.33 18.98
C ILE A 96 -20.12 -6.55 19.90
N THR A 97 -20.10 -7.68 20.60
CA THR A 97 -19.01 -8.04 21.51
C THR A 97 -18.01 -8.99 20.84
N VAL A 98 -16.80 -9.07 21.40
CA VAL A 98 -15.80 -10.07 20.96
C VAL A 98 -16.35 -11.49 21.09
N ASP A 99 -17.07 -11.77 22.18
CA ASP A 99 -17.68 -13.08 22.43
C ASP A 99 -18.77 -13.40 21.41
N ASP A 100 -19.59 -12.41 21.03
CA ASP A 100 -20.60 -12.58 19.98
C ASP A 100 -19.97 -12.93 18.64
N LEU A 101 -18.90 -12.23 18.24
CA LEU A 101 -18.17 -12.52 17.02
C LEU A 101 -17.61 -13.94 17.03
N ILE A 102 -16.93 -14.33 18.11
CA ILE A 102 -16.31 -15.64 18.24
C ILE A 102 -17.35 -16.76 18.25
N ALA A 103 -18.46 -16.59 18.96
CA ALA A 103 -19.47 -17.63 19.12
C ALA A 103 -20.37 -17.76 17.89
N ASN A 104 -20.69 -16.66 17.22
CA ASN A 104 -21.77 -16.61 16.24
C ASN A 104 -21.34 -16.25 14.83
N PHE A 105 -20.21 -15.60 14.63
CA PHE A 105 -19.85 -15.06 13.31
C PHE A 105 -18.56 -15.64 12.73
N PHE A 106 -17.62 -16.12 13.54
CA PHE A 106 -16.38 -16.68 13.01
C PHE A 106 -16.44 -18.16 12.66
N GLU A 107 -15.91 -18.48 11.49
CA GLU A 107 -15.70 -19.84 11.02
C GLU A 107 -14.22 -20.03 10.63
N PRO A 108 -13.40 -20.66 11.49
CA PRO A 108 -11.99 -20.85 11.17
C PRO A 108 -11.79 -21.98 10.15
N LYS A 109 -10.94 -21.74 9.15
CA LYS A 109 -10.54 -22.72 8.12
C LYS A 109 -9.03 -22.93 8.17
N PHE A 110 -8.59 -24.18 8.35
CA PHE A 110 -7.19 -24.50 8.63
C PHE A 110 -6.50 -25.23 7.47
N GLY A 111 -5.43 -24.61 6.97
CA GLY A 111 -4.62 -25.10 5.87
C GLY A 111 -5.42 -25.25 4.59
N GLU A 112 -6.04 -24.14 4.20
CA GLU A 112 -6.55 -23.90 2.86
C GLU A 112 -5.38 -23.67 1.90
N GLY A 113 -5.59 -23.94 0.61
CA GLY A 113 -4.56 -23.83 -0.42
C GLY A 113 -3.54 -24.97 -0.42
N GLU A 114 -2.81 -25.09 -1.53
CA GLU A 114 -1.72 -26.06 -1.65
C GLU A 114 -0.46 -25.50 -0.97
N PRO A 115 0.22 -26.30 -0.13
CA PRO A 115 1.54 -25.93 0.39
C PRO A 115 2.51 -25.67 -0.76
N ASP A 116 3.19 -24.53 -0.71
CA ASP A 116 4.25 -24.25 -1.68
C ASP A 116 5.30 -25.38 -1.65
N GLU A 117 5.51 -25.99 -2.81
CA GLU A 117 6.42 -27.11 -3.04
C GLU A 117 7.85 -26.79 -2.55
N ALA A 118 8.24 -25.52 -2.57
CA ALA A 118 9.55 -25.05 -2.08
C ALA A 118 9.75 -25.29 -0.58
N PHE A 119 8.67 -25.43 0.20
CA PHE A 119 8.74 -25.75 1.63
C PHE A 119 8.78 -27.25 1.91
N GLY A 120 8.56 -28.10 0.91
CA GLY A 120 8.72 -29.56 1.01
C GLY A 120 7.94 -30.19 2.16
N LEU A 121 6.77 -29.64 2.52
CA LEU A 121 6.00 -30.09 3.68
C LEU A 121 5.45 -31.50 3.45
N THR A 122 5.72 -32.40 4.38
CA THR A 122 5.09 -33.73 4.39
C THR A 122 3.64 -33.63 4.87
N GLU A 123 2.82 -34.64 4.61
CA GLU A 123 1.45 -34.72 5.19
C GLU A 123 1.46 -34.60 6.73
N THR A 124 2.51 -35.13 7.38
CA THR A 124 2.68 -35.03 8.83
C THR A 124 2.97 -33.59 9.26
N ASP A 125 3.77 -32.85 8.48
CA ASP A 125 4.02 -31.43 8.74
C ASP A 125 2.76 -30.59 8.54
N VAL A 126 1.98 -30.84 7.47
CA VAL A 126 0.71 -30.15 7.22
C VAL A 126 -0.26 -30.39 8.37
N LYS A 127 -0.39 -31.63 8.85
CA LYS A 127 -1.23 -31.93 10.01
C LYS A 127 -0.77 -31.16 11.26
N ARG A 128 0.52 -31.20 11.58
CA ARG A 128 1.10 -30.43 12.70
C ARG A 128 0.85 -28.94 12.53
N MET A 129 0.91 -28.42 11.31
CA MET A 129 0.65 -27.01 11.06
C MET A 129 -0.80 -26.63 11.30
N LYS A 130 -1.76 -27.45 10.86
CA LYS A 130 -3.19 -27.24 11.14
C LYS A 130 -3.47 -27.23 12.64
N GLU A 131 -2.82 -28.10 13.42
CA GLU A 131 -2.91 -28.09 14.89
C GLU A 131 -2.37 -26.79 15.49
N LYS A 132 -1.22 -26.28 15.00
CA LYS A 132 -0.68 -24.99 15.45
C LYS A 132 -1.57 -23.81 15.07
N GLN A 133 -2.15 -23.80 13.88
CA GLN A 133 -3.10 -22.77 13.44
C GLN A 133 -4.35 -22.77 14.33
N ALA A 134 -4.90 -23.95 14.65
CA ALA A 134 -6.04 -24.07 15.56
C ALA A 134 -5.71 -23.61 16.98
N ASN A 135 -4.51 -23.92 17.49
CA ASN A 135 -4.05 -23.42 18.77
C ASN A 135 -3.93 -21.89 18.75
N PHE A 136 -3.34 -21.32 17.70
CA PHE A 136 -3.21 -19.89 17.56
C PHE A 136 -4.56 -19.17 17.45
N TYR A 137 -5.49 -19.71 16.66
CA TYR A 137 -6.84 -19.17 16.57
C TYR A 137 -7.47 -19.04 17.97
N ASN A 138 -7.36 -20.09 18.79
CA ASN A 138 -7.94 -20.12 20.12
C ASN A 138 -7.18 -19.29 21.17
N THR A 139 -5.94 -18.91 20.89
CA THR A 139 -5.09 -18.16 21.83
C THR A 139 -4.77 -16.78 21.26
N GLY A 140 -3.83 -16.69 20.31
CA GLY A 140 -3.36 -15.44 19.72
C GLY A 140 -4.43 -14.64 18.98
N PHE A 141 -5.21 -15.25 18.08
CA PHE A 141 -6.19 -14.50 17.28
C PHE A 141 -7.31 -13.92 18.17
N LYS A 142 -7.90 -14.74 19.04
CA LYS A 142 -8.91 -14.28 20.00
C LYS A 142 -8.35 -13.22 20.95
N ARG A 143 -7.12 -13.41 21.45
CA ARG A 143 -6.42 -12.43 22.28
C ARG A 143 -6.26 -11.09 21.56
N PHE A 144 -5.87 -11.10 20.29
CA PHE A 144 -5.78 -9.89 19.49
C PHE A 144 -7.11 -9.13 19.41
N LEU A 145 -8.23 -9.81 19.20
CA LEU A 145 -9.53 -9.16 19.17
C LEU A 145 -9.89 -8.52 20.52
N MET A 146 -9.63 -9.22 21.62
CA MET A 146 -9.87 -8.70 22.98
C MET A 146 -9.01 -7.47 23.27
N GLU A 147 -7.68 -7.59 23.11
CA GLU A 147 -6.77 -6.46 23.38
C GLU A 147 -7.06 -5.25 22.48
N SER A 148 -7.36 -5.48 21.20
CA SER A 148 -7.61 -4.38 20.26
C SER A 148 -8.94 -3.68 20.53
N ALA A 149 -9.97 -4.42 20.97
CA ALA A 149 -11.24 -3.84 21.40
C ALA A 149 -11.12 -3.04 22.71
N ASP A 150 -10.23 -3.47 23.61
CA ASP A 150 -9.90 -2.71 24.82
C ASP A 150 -9.13 -1.41 24.51
N GLU A 151 -8.23 -1.46 23.50
CA GLU A 151 -7.39 -0.33 23.07
C GLU A 151 -8.17 0.71 22.24
N ASP A 152 -9.11 0.27 21.38
CA ASP A 152 -9.93 1.13 20.52
C ASP A 152 -11.41 0.68 20.58
N PRO A 153 -12.31 1.49 21.16
CA PRO A 153 -13.75 1.17 21.26
C PRO A 153 -14.43 0.91 19.92
N ASN A 154 -13.88 1.45 18.82
CA ASN A 154 -14.42 1.26 17.47
C ASN A 154 -13.72 0.12 16.71
N PHE A 155 -12.79 -0.59 17.33
CA PHE A 155 -11.99 -1.61 16.65
C PHE A 155 -12.85 -2.73 16.04
N LEU A 156 -13.87 -3.22 16.75
CA LEU A 156 -14.70 -4.31 16.25
C LEU A 156 -15.52 -3.90 15.03
N VAL A 157 -16.03 -2.67 15.03
CA VAL A 157 -16.72 -2.08 13.88
C VAL A 157 -15.76 -2.01 12.68
N LYS A 158 -14.52 -1.57 12.92
CA LYS A 158 -13.48 -1.51 11.89
C LYS A 158 -13.14 -2.89 11.32
N PHE A 159 -12.91 -3.85 12.21
CA PHE A 159 -12.61 -5.23 11.83
C PHE A 159 -13.73 -5.83 10.98
N VAL A 160 -14.98 -5.66 11.42
CA VAL A 160 -16.16 -6.19 10.71
C VAL A 160 -16.29 -5.56 9.34
N ALA A 161 -16.15 -4.24 9.21
CA ALA A 161 -16.25 -3.62 7.89
C ALA A 161 -15.11 -4.00 6.94
N CYS A 162 -13.89 -4.21 7.44
CA CYS A 162 -12.83 -4.78 6.61
C CYS A 162 -13.22 -6.18 6.11
N ALA A 163 -13.80 -7.00 7.00
CA ALA A 163 -14.15 -8.37 6.69
C ALA A 163 -15.40 -8.52 5.83
N THR A 164 -16.34 -7.56 5.83
CA THR A 164 -17.64 -7.72 5.18
C THR A 164 -18.01 -6.58 4.25
N GLY A 165 -17.22 -5.50 4.20
CA GLY A 165 -17.58 -4.27 3.50
C GLY A 165 -18.70 -3.46 4.18
N SER A 166 -19.10 -3.84 5.40
CA SER A 166 -20.18 -3.18 6.16
C SER A 166 -19.84 -3.17 7.64
N GLU A 167 -20.15 -2.09 8.33
CA GLU A 167 -20.03 -2.00 9.80
C GLU A 167 -21.02 -2.91 10.55
N ASN A 168 -21.99 -3.47 9.82
CA ASN A 168 -23.14 -4.15 10.38
C ASN A 168 -23.18 -5.63 9.97
N LEU A 169 -23.47 -6.48 10.97
CA LEU A 169 -23.74 -7.90 10.78
C LEU A 169 -25.24 -8.21 10.87
N PRO A 170 -25.76 -9.18 10.10
CA PRO A 170 -27.16 -9.60 10.16
C PRO A 170 -27.54 -10.11 11.56
N HIS A 171 -28.76 -9.79 12.03
CA HIS A 171 -29.24 -10.24 13.34
C HIS A 171 -29.43 -11.75 13.45
N ASP A 172 -29.59 -12.45 12.32
CA ASP A 172 -29.87 -13.88 12.22
C ASP A 172 -28.60 -14.76 12.20
N ASN A 173 -27.41 -14.15 12.32
CA ASN A 173 -26.11 -14.82 12.34
C ASN A 173 -25.83 -15.67 11.09
N THR A 174 -26.47 -15.36 9.96
CA THR A 174 -26.31 -16.10 8.70
C THR A 174 -25.01 -15.75 7.98
N CYS A 175 -24.53 -14.52 8.12
CA CYS A 175 -23.21 -14.13 7.62
C CYS A 175 -22.12 -14.71 8.52
N LYS A 176 -21.20 -15.47 7.93
CA LYS A 176 -19.99 -15.97 8.60
C LYS A 176 -18.78 -15.26 8.05
N ILE A 177 -17.92 -14.80 8.94
CA ILE A 177 -16.59 -14.30 8.61
C ILE A 177 -15.62 -15.48 8.73
N ASN A 178 -15.01 -15.86 7.61
CA ASN A 178 -14.08 -16.98 7.57
C ASN A 178 -12.70 -16.52 8.03
N ILE A 179 -12.13 -17.16 9.05
CA ILE A 179 -10.75 -16.92 9.46
C ILE A 179 -9.88 -18.00 8.81
N VAL A 180 -9.27 -17.67 7.68
CA VAL A 180 -8.65 -18.63 6.78
C VAL A 180 -7.14 -18.64 6.97
N PHE A 181 -6.57 -19.80 7.32
CA PHE A 181 -5.12 -20.02 7.32
C PHE A 181 -4.71 -20.66 6.00
N ASP A 182 -4.10 -19.86 5.12
CA ASP A 182 -3.91 -20.16 3.70
C ASP A 182 -2.43 -20.40 3.37
N PHE A 183 -2.09 -21.60 2.92
CA PHE A 183 -0.73 -21.97 2.51
C PHE A 183 -0.32 -21.38 1.16
N SER A 184 -1.26 -20.91 0.34
CA SER A 184 -0.92 -20.23 -0.91
C SER A 184 -0.36 -18.81 -0.68
N LEU A 185 -0.55 -18.26 0.53
CA LEU A 185 0.02 -16.98 0.91
C LEU A 185 1.48 -17.13 1.33
N GLN A 186 2.32 -16.21 0.86
CA GLN A 186 3.72 -16.17 1.25
C GLN A 186 3.84 -16.03 2.78
N PRO A 187 4.78 -16.73 3.45
CA PRO A 187 4.87 -16.74 4.91
C PRO A 187 4.99 -15.36 5.59
N ASN A 188 5.47 -14.35 4.86
CA ASN A 188 5.67 -12.98 5.35
C ASN A 188 4.69 -11.96 4.76
N SER A 189 3.65 -12.38 4.04
CA SER A 189 2.67 -11.46 3.49
C SER A 189 1.76 -10.87 4.56
N TYR A 190 1.19 -9.71 4.28
CA TYR A 190 0.14 -9.13 5.13
C TYR A 190 -1.12 -10.00 5.12
N PRO A 191 -1.93 -9.96 6.20
CA PRO A 191 -3.30 -10.43 6.18
C PRO A 191 -4.08 -9.82 5.02
N LEU A 192 -4.96 -10.60 4.40
CA LEU A 192 -5.84 -10.13 3.34
C LEU A 192 -7.29 -10.18 3.81
N PHE A 193 -8.05 -9.15 3.44
CA PHE A 193 -9.48 -9.08 3.69
C PHE A 193 -10.20 -9.13 2.35
N HIS A 194 -11.07 -10.12 2.18
CA HIS A 194 -11.90 -10.29 0.99
C HIS A 194 -13.36 -10.17 1.41
N SER A 195 -13.90 -8.95 1.30
CA SER A 195 -15.22 -8.60 1.83
C SER A 195 -16.38 -9.33 1.15
N ILE A 196 -16.24 -9.67 -0.13
CA ILE A 196 -17.27 -10.40 -0.90
C ILE A 196 -17.40 -11.84 -0.39
N GLU A 197 -16.27 -12.51 -0.12
CA GLU A 197 -16.22 -13.87 0.42
C GLU A 197 -16.35 -13.92 1.95
N HIS A 198 -16.29 -12.76 2.61
CA HIS A 198 -16.15 -12.60 4.05
C HIS A 198 -14.90 -13.28 4.63
N ASP A 199 -13.81 -13.35 3.86
CA ASP A 199 -12.58 -14.00 4.29
C ASP A 199 -11.60 -13.01 4.94
N VAL A 200 -11.05 -13.38 6.09
CA VAL A 200 -9.83 -12.83 6.66
C VAL A 200 -8.74 -13.89 6.51
N ARG A 201 -7.88 -13.70 5.50
CA ARG A 201 -6.83 -14.66 5.16
C ARG A 201 -5.52 -14.33 5.85
N LEU A 202 -5.02 -15.28 6.61
CA LEU A 202 -3.75 -15.27 7.31
C LEU A 202 -2.81 -16.28 6.65
N PRO A 203 -1.50 -16.01 6.54
CA PRO A 203 -0.57 -17.00 6.03
C PRO A 203 -0.58 -18.28 6.88
N GLY A 204 -0.66 -19.43 6.21
CA GLY A 204 -0.77 -20.75 6.86
C GLY A 204 0.51 -21.22 7.57
N TYR A 205 1.60 -20.45 7.48
CA TYR A 205 2.91 -20.79 8.03
C TYR A 205 3.14 -20.18 9.41
N GLU A 206 4.04 -20.81 10.19
CA GLU A 206 4.26 -20.50 11.61
C GLU A 206 4.78 -19.09 11.90
N ILE A 207 5.21 -18.32 10.90
CA ILE A 207 5.81 -17.01 11.12
C ILE A 207 4.87 -16.05 11.86
N PHE A 208 3.57 -16.06 11.58
CA PHE A 208 2.61 -15.16 12.24
C PHE A 208 2.21 -15.59 13.63
N PHE A 209 2.08 -16.89 13.87
CA PHE A 209 1.65 -17.38 15.18
C PHE A 209 2.78 -17.86 16.09
N GLY A 210 4.00 -17.89 15.58
CA GLY A 210 5.22 -17.92 16.38
C GLY A 210 5.61 -16.53 16.92
N ASP A 211 5.09 -15.45 16.34
CA ASP A 211 5.37 -14.06 16.76
C ASP A 211 4.08 -13.22 16.82
N TYR A 212 3.45 -13.23 18.00
CA TYR A 212 2.21 -12.49 18.26
C TYR A 212 2.34 -10.98 18.01
N SER A 213 3.49 -10.39 18.35
CA SER A 213 3.72 -8.95 18.19
C SER A 213 3.71 -8.55 16.71
N LYS A 214 4.39 -9.35 15.87
CA LYS A 214 4.38 -9.14 14.43
C LYS A 214 2.98 -9.30 13.84
N PHE A 215 2.24 -10.33 14.26
CA PHE A 215 0.85 -10.52 13.86
C PHE A 215 -0.03 -9.32 14.20
N LYS A 216 0.01 -8.85 15.46
CA LYS A 216 -0.77 -7.69 15.91
C LYS A 216 -0.46 -6.44 15.07
N ILE A 217 0.82 -6.16 14.84
CA ILE A 217 1.26 -5.02 14.01
C ILE A 217 0.68 -5.13 12.59
N TYR A 218 0.81 -6.29 11.95
CA TYR A 218 0.38 -6.47 10.55
C TYR A 218 -1.14 -6.36 10.41
N MET A 219 -1.91 -6.93 11.36
CA MET A 219 -3.37 -6.77 11.38
C MET A 219 -3.79 -5.31 11.52
N HIS A 220 -3.22 -4.58 12.49
CA HIS A 220 -3.54 -3.16 12.66
C HIS A 220 -3.14 -2.30 11.45
N MET A 221 -2.01 -2.61 10.79
CA MET A 221 -1.61 -1.91 9.57
C MET A 221 -2.65 -2.09 8.46
N VAL A 222 -3.14 -3.32 8.23
CA VAL A 222 -4.12 -3.58 7.17
C VAL A 222 -5.47 -2.93 7.49
N ILE A 223 -5.97 -3.11 8.72
CA ILE A 223 -7.25 -2.50 9.15
C ILE A 223 -7.16 -0.97 9.12
N GLY A 224 -6.04 -0.41 9.59
CA GLY A 224 -5.80 1.03 9.61
C GLY A 224 -5.72 1.63 8.20
N ASN A 225 -5.10 0.94 7.24
CA ASN A 225 -5.02 1.41 5.85
C ASN A 225 -6.39 1.42 5.15
N PHE A 226 -7.28 0.47 5.49
CA PHE A 226 -8.64 0.44 4.93
C PHE A 226 -9.48 1.64 5.43
N TYR A 227 -9.30 2.03 6.69
CA TYR A 227 -10.10 3.11 7.31
C TYR A 227 -9.51 4.51 7.20
N ASN A 228 -8.19 4.65 7.16
CA ASN A 228 -7.53 5.94 6.99
C ASN A 228 -7.35 6.30 5.50
N HIS A 229 -8.10 5.65 4.60
CA HIS A 229 -8.06 6.02 3.19
C HIS A 229 -8.78 7.37 3.03
N PRO A 230 -8.14 8.37 2.39
CA PRO A 230 -8.66 9.74 2.30
C PRO A 230 -10.01 9.90 1.57
N ASP A 231 -10.58 8.81 1.04
CA ASP A 231 -11.87 8.81 0.33
C ASP A 231 -13.06 8.39 1.22
N MET A 232 -12.82 8.10 2.51
CA MET A 232 -13.85 7.68 3.48
C MET A 232 -14.16 8.75 4.55
N GLU A 233 -13.58 9.95 4.44
CA GLU A 233 -13.91 11.14 5.27
C GLU A 233 -14.79 12.15 4.52
#